data_AF-J0F5G4-F1
#
_entry.id   AF-J0F5G4-F1
#
_cell.length_a   1.000
_cell.length_b   1.000
_cell.length_c   1.000
_cell.angle_alpha   90.00
_cell.angle_beta   90.00
_cell.angle_gamma   90.00
#
_symmetry.space_group_name_H-M   'P 1'
#
loop_
_entity.id
_entity.type
_entity.pdbx_description
1 polymer ?
#
loop_
_entity_poly.entity_id
_entity_poly.type
_entity_poly.pdbx_seq_one_letter_code
_entity_poly.pdbx_strand_id
1 'polypeptide(L)'
;MEKRENKINIKKIKSFKAFCGLDAIEMGEFEHYNIIFGNNGCGKTSLTRAFELLISKNKHIEKYRTISTAESPSIEFECKDESYTIEPNSNIGAPSFKVEIYNSDFLHNNTPFNSEFGLKKLDDGTIILEGSVLGEETKEINQLKDCRGKVEKDKRKLKMRTVLKL
;
A
#
# COMPACT_ATOMS: atom_id res chain seq x y z
N MET A 1 1.47 -15.16 35.62
CA MET A 1 1.17 -14.55 34.32
C MET A 1 2.40 -14.69 33.45
N GLU A 2 2.38 -15.67 32.56
CA GLU A 2 3.45 -15.90 31.59
C GLU A 2 3.48 -14.70 30.63
N LYS A 3 4.62 -14.00 30.55
CA LYS A 3 4.82 -12.98 29.52
C LYS A 3 4.70 -13.70 28.18
N ARG A 4 3.62 -13.46 27.44
CA ARG A 4 3.56 -13.83 26.03
C ARG A 4 4.64 -13.00 25.33
N GLU A 5 5.82 -13.56 25.14
CA GLU A 5 6.76 -13.02 24.18
C GLU A 5 6.04 -13.01 22.82
N ASN A 6 5.89 -11.83 22.23
CA ASN A 6 5.36 -11.66 20.88
C ASN A 6 6.40 -12.18 19.89
N LYS A 7 6.56 -13.50 19.85
CA LYS A 7 7.60 -14.17 19.09
C LYS A 7 7.23 -14.01 17.60
N ILE A 8 8.16 -13.62 16.74
CA ILE A 8 7.91 -13.30 15.31
C ILE A 8 7.75 -14.57 14.48
N ASN A 9 6.59 -14.82 13.88
CA ASN A 9 6.29 -16.12 13.26
C ASN A 9 7.09 -16.40 11.98
N ILE A 10 7.26 -15.40 11.12
CA ILE A 10 8.10 -15.47 9.93
C ILE A 10 9.47 -14.87 10.27
N LYS A 11 10.53 -15.68 10.27
CA LYS A 11 11.89 -15.22 10.59
C LYS A 11 12.48 -14.44 9.43
N LYS A 12 12.39 -14.96 8.20
CA LYS A 12 12.90 -14.31 6.99
C LYS A 12 12.32 -14.95 5.74
N ILE A 13 12.51 -14.28 4.61
CA ILE A 13 12.40 -14.95 3.31
C ILE A 13 13.77 -15.55 3.00
N LYS A 14 13.81 -16.88 2.91
CA LYS A 14 15.04 -17.64 2.74
C LYS A 14 15.50 -17.64 1.29
N SER A 15 14.57 -17.72 0.33
CA SER A 15 14.90 -17.68 -1.08
C SER A 15 13.73 -17.21 -1.95
N PHE A 16 14.10 -16.63 -3.09
CA PHE A 16 13.23 -16.46 -4.24
C PHE A 16 13.88 -17.12 -5.44
N LYS A 17 13.07 -17.74 -6.29
CA LYS A 17 13.51 -18.29 -7.55
C LYS A 17 12.52 -17.92 -8.64
N ALA A 18 13.01 -17.40 -9.77
CA ALA A 18 12.20 -17.10 -10.94
C ALA A 18 10.96 -16.24 -10.64
N PHE A 19 10.99 -15.42 -9.59
CA PHE A 19 9.81 -14.69 -9.09
C PHE A 19 9.97 -13.19 -9.28
N CYS A 20 9.24 -12.59 -10.22
CA CYS A 20 9.23 -11.15 -10.48
C CYS A 20 10.63 -10.52 -10.67
N GLY A 21 11.59 -11.26 -11.23
CA GLY A 21 12.99 -10.85 -11.39
C GLY A 21 13.80 -10.77 -10.09
N LEU A 22 13.25 -11.29 -8.99
CA LEU A 22 13.93 -11.42 -7.70
C LEU A 22 14.48 -12.84 -7.62
N ASP A 23 15.72 -13.05 -8.06
CA ASP A 23 16.37 -14.37 -8.04
C ASP A 23 17.43 -14.49 -6.93
N ALA A 24 17.83 -13.36 -6.34
CA ALA A 24 18.75 -13.32 -5.21
C ALA A 24 18.33 -12.16 -4.28
N ILE A 25 17.74 -12.51 -3.15
CA ILE A 25 17.49 -11.57 -2.06
C ILE A 25 18.29 -12.04 -0.85
N GLU A 26 19.22 -11.21 -0.41
CA GLU A 26 19.76 -11.30 0.94
C GLU A 26 18.94 -10.37 1.83
N MET A 27 18.06 -10.97 2.65
CA MET A 27 17.36 -10.26 3.71
C MET A 27 17.83 -10.78 5.06
N GLY A 28 18.01 -9.85 6.00
CA GLY A 28 18.18 -10.16 7.41
C GLY A 28 16.90 -10.78 8.01
N GLU A 29 17.00 -11.18 9.27
CA GLU A 29 15.83 -11.61 10.02
C GLU A 29 14.86 -10.45 10.27
N PHE A 30 13.57 -10.74 10.21
CA PHE A 30 12.52 -9.81 10.54
C PHE A 30 12.50 -9.55 12.05
N GLU A 31 12.37 -8.29 12.42
CA GLU A 31 12.11 -7.85 13.79
C GLU A 31 10.60 -7.60 14.01
N HIS A 32 10.20 -7.08 15.18
CA HIS A 32 8.79 -6.77 15.46
C HIS A 32 8.22 -5.74 14.49
N TYR A 33 9.08 -4.83 14.00
CA TYR A 33 8.72 -3.81 13.03
C TYR A 33 9.84 -3.73 11.99
N ASN A 34 9.46 -3.81 10.71
CA ASN A 34 10.41 -3.82 9.60
C ASN A 34 9.99 -2.72 8.62
N ILE A 35 10.90 -1.81 8.31
CA ILE A 35 10.70 -0.77 7.29
C ILE A 35 11.52 -1.17 6.06
N ILE A 36 10.85 -1.31 4.91
CA ILE A 36 11.48 -1.67 3.65
C ILE A 36 11.32 -0.50 2.68
N PHE A 37 12.43 0.16 2.37
CA PHE A 37 12.48 1.28 1.44
C PHE A 37 13.42 0.98 0.27
N GLY A 38 13.20 1.64 -0.84
CA GLY A 38 14.02 1.48 -2.05
C GLY A 38 13.43 2.23 -3.24
N ASN A 39 14.20 2.34 -4.31
CA ASN A 39 13.80 3.06 -5.52
C ASN A 39 12.61 2.42 -6.24
N ASN A 40 12.01 3.15 -7.17
CA ASN A 40 10.98 2.58 -8.04
C ASN A 40 11.55 1.41 -8.84
N GLY A 41 10.75 0.34 -9.00
CA GLY A 41 11.19 -0.87 -9.69
C GLY A 41 12.08 -1.83 -8.86
N CYS A 42 12.49 -1.50 -7.63
CA CYS A 42 13.36 -2.36 -6.82
C CYS A 42 12.67 -3.59 -6.18
N GLY A 43 11.44 -3.92 -6.59
CA GLY A 43 10.74 -5.12 -6.10
C GLY A 43 9.93 -4.98 -4.81
N LYS A 44 9.70 -3.77 -4.28
CA LYS A 44 8.87 -3.57 -3.05
C LYS A 44 7.48 -4.23 -3.16
N THR A 45 6.77 -3.99 -4.26
CA THR A 45 5.45 -4.58 -4.52
C THR A 45 5.53 -6.10 -4.71
N SER A 46 6.59 -6.59 -5.37
CA SER A 46 6.84 -8.02 -5.55
C SER A 46 7.04 -8.71 -4.20
N LEU A 47 7.77 -8.07 -3.28
CA LEU A 47 7.94 -8.56 -1.92
C LEU A 47 6.60 -8.64 -1.18
N THR A 48 5.73 -7.63 -1.30
CA THR A 48 4.40 -7.67 -0.67
C THR A 48 3.54 -8.81 -1.22
N ARG A 49 3.63 -9.08 -2.53
CA ARG A 49 2.94 -10.20 -3.19
C ARG A 49 3.46 -11.57 -2.74
N ALA A 50 4.73 -11.68 -2.38
CA ALA A 50 5.27 -12.90 -1.79
C ALA A 50 4.50 -13.30 -0.52
N PHE A 51 4.27 -12.35 0.38
CA PHE A 51 3.46 -12.57 1.59
C PHE A 51 1.99 -12.87 1.26
N GLU A 52 1.45 -12.29 0.19
CA GLU A 52 0.06 -12.54 -0.23
C GLU A 52 -0.14 -14.00 -0.66
N LEU A 53 0.85 -14.58 -1.33
CA LEU A 53 0.83 -16.00 -1.72
C LEU A 53 0.84 -16.94 -0.51
N LEU A 54 1.44 -16.51 0.61
CA LEU A 54 1.43 -17.24 1.87
C LEU A 54 0.01 -17.32 2.48
N ILE A 55 -0.83 -16.30 2.27
CA ILE A 55 -2.24 -16.28 2.72
C ILE A 55 -3.13 -17.06 1.75
N SER A 56 -3.00 -16.78 0.47
CA SER A 56 -3.97 -17.17 -0.57
C SER A 56 -3.83 -18.62 -1.06
N LYS A 57 -2.99 -19.43 -0.42
CA LYS A 57 -2.72 -20.84 -0.76
C LYS A 57 -2.36 -21.02 -2.23
N ASN A 58 -1.47 -20.15 -2.71
CA ASN A 58 -0.64 -20.46 -3.87
C ASN A 58 -1.36 -20.66 -5.23
N LYS A 59 -2.60 -20.19 -5.41
CA LYS A 59 -3.35 -20.48 -6.64
C LYS A 59 -2.77 -19.86 -7.92
N HIS A 60 -1.92 -18.84 -7.79
CA HIS A 60 -1.50 -18.02 -8.93
C HIS A 60 -0.02 -17.62 -8.93
N ILE A 61 0.87 -18.34 -8.24
CA ILE A 61 2.32 -17.98 -8.25
C ILE A 61 2.91 -17.94 -9.67
N GLU A 62 2.40 -18.76 -10.58
CA GLU A 62 2.80 -18.76 -12.00
C GLU A 62 2.61 -17.41 -12.71
N LYS A 63 1.64 -16.59 -12.28
CA LYS A 63 1.46 -15.21 -12.81
C LYS A 63 2.69 -14.32 -12.53
N TYR A 64 3.46 -14.67 -11.51
CA TYR A 64 4.62 -13.92 -11.05
C TYR A 64 5.94 -14.52 -11.53
N ARG A 65 5.89 -15.50 -12.44
CA ARG A 65 7.08 -16.04 -13.11
C ARG A 65 7.82 -14.92 -13.84
N THR A 66 9.15 -14.93 -13.72
CA THR A 66 10.04 -14.03 -14.45
C THR A 66 9.95 -14.30 -15.95
N ILE A 67 9.80 -13.24 -16.76
CA ILE A 67 9.45 -13.34 -18.19
C ILE A 67 10.49 -14.12 -19.01
N SER A 68 11.76 -14.09 -18.61
CA SER A 68 12.88 -14.64 -19.38
C SER A 68 13.42 -15.97 -18.84
N THR A 69 12.71 -16.68 -17.96
CA THR A 69 13.15 -17.96 -17.41
C THR A 69 12.19 -19.11 -17.72
N ALA A 70 12.75 -20.27 -18.03
CA ALA A 70 12.00 -21.53 -18.16
C ALA A 70 11.69 -22.14 -16.79
N GLU A 71 12.34 -21.66 -15.73
CA GLU A 71 12.17 -22.16 -14.37
C GLU A 71 10.80 -21.78 -13.79
N SER A 72 10.22 -22.68 -13.00
CA SER A 72 9.03 -22.39 -12.24
C SER A 72 9.34 -21.45 -11.06
N PRO A 73 8.47 -20.47 -10.79
CA PRO A 73 8.68 -19.54 -9.68
C PRO A 73 8.53 -20.26 -8.34
N SER A 74 9.43 -19.99 -7.40
CA SER A 74 9.29 -20.47 -6.02
C SER A 74 9.73 -19.44 -4.98
N ILE A 75 9.16 -19.56 -3.78
CA ILE A 75 9.47 -18.70 -2.64
C ILE A 75 9.57 -19.57 -1.40
N GLU A 76 10.65 -19.44 -0.64
CA GLU A 76 10.81 -20.14 0.64
C GLU A 76 10.79 -19.15 1.79
N PHE A 77 9.86 -19.35 2.73
CA PHE A 77 9.81 -18.63 4.00
C PHE A 77 10.38 -19.50 5.11
N GLU A 78 11.29 -18.95 5.90
CA GLU A 78 11.70 -19.57 7.15
C GLU A 78 10.80 -19.03 8.27
N CYS A 79 10.04 -19.92 8.91
CA CYS A 79 9.26 -19.60 10.11
C CYS A 79 9.96 -20.17 11.34
N LYS A 80 9.41 -19.93 12.53
CA LYS A 80 10.03 -20.41 13.78
C LYS A 80 10.23 -21.91 13.83
N ASP A 81 9.15 -22.62 13.50
CA ASP A 81 9.00 -24.04 13.80
C ASP A 81 9.09 -24.89 12.52
N GLU A 82 8.97 -24.26 11.35
CA GLU A 82 9.01 -24.92 10.04
C GLU A 82 9.34 -23.94 8.90
N SER A 83 9.57 -24.46 7.70
CA SER A 83 9.70 -23.66 6.47
C SER A 83 8.47 -23.84 5.59
N TYR A 84 8.06 -22.77 4.92
CA TYR A 84 6.97 -22.79 3.95
C TYR A 84 7.53 -22.52 2.55
N THR A 85 7.42 -23.51 1.66
CA THR A 85 7.82 -23.36 0.27
C THR A 85 6.58 -23.21 -0.61
N ILE A 86 6.54 -22.09 -1.32
CA ILE A 86 5.51 -21.70 -2.26
C ILE A 86 5.96 -22.06 -3.67
N GLU A 87 5.35 -23.09 -4.25
CA GLU A 87 5.62 -23.58 -5.62
C GLU A 87 4.33 -23.81 -6.41
N PRO A 88 4.38 -23.83 -7.76
CA PRO A 88 3.21 -24.13 -8.58
C PRO A 88 2.58 -25.47 -8.19
N ASN A 89 1.26 -25.49 -8.07
CA ASN A 89 0.47 -26.68 -7.69
C ASN A 89 0.80 -27.28 -6.30
N SER A 90 1.61 -26.61 -5.48
CA SER A 90 1.84 -27.07 -4.12
C SER A 90 0.61 -26.85 -3.25
N ASN A 91 0.22 -27.89 -2.50
CA ASN A 91 -0.90 -27.84 -1.59
C ASN A 91 -0.40 -27.47 -0.20
N ILE A 92 -0.14 -26.18 0.01
CA ILE A 92 0.43 -25.67 1.26
C ILE A 92 -0.68 -25.63 2.31
N GLY A 93 -0.46 -26.32 3.43
CA GLY A 93 -1.28 -26.18 4.62
C GLY A 93 -1.33 -24.71 5.04
N ALA A 94 -2.49 -24.22 5.50
CA ALA A 94 -2.57 -22.84 5.98
C ALA A 94 -1.55 -22.66 7.11
N PRO A 95 -0.78 -21.55 7.14
CA PRO A 95 0.14 -21.31 8.23
C PRO A 95 -0.60 -21.34 9.57
N SER A 96 0.07 -21.86 10.60
CA SER A 96 -0.47 -21.94 11.97
C SER A 96 -0.72 -20.56 12.63
N PHE A 97 -0.34 -19.49 11.93
CA PHE A 97 -0.46 -18.10 12.34
C PHE A 97 -1.22 -17.27 11.30
N LYS A 98 -1.86 -16.20 11.76
CA LYS A 98 -2.57 -15.25 10.90
C LYS A 98 -1.58 -14.30 10.23
N VAL A 99 -1.75 -14.09 8.93
CA VAL A 99 -1.05 -13.04 8.16
C VAL A 99 -2.12 -12.15 7.53
N GLU A 100 -1.93 -10.84 7.63
CA GLU A 100 -2.82 -9.82 7.05
C GLU A 100 -1.96 -8.86 6.22
N ILE A 101 -2.48 -8.44 5.06
CA ILE A 101 -1.78 -7.56 4.14
C ILE A 101 -2.68 -6.39 3.79
N TYR A 102 -2.16 -5.18 4.04
CA TYR A 102 -2.82 -3.91 3.80
C TYR A 102 -2.10 -3.16 2.67
N ASN A 103 -2.03 -3.77 1.48
CA ASN A 103 -1.45 -3.15 0.29
C ASN A 103 -2.48 -2.30 -0.46
N SER A 104 -2.08 -1.71 -1.61
CA SER A 104 -2.98 -0.97 -2.48
C SER A 104 -4.22 -1.78 -2.88
N ASP A 105 -4.04 -3.08 -3.16
CA ASP A 105 -5.12 -3.95 -3.61
C ASP A 105 -6.14 -4.19 -2.49
N PHE A 106 -5.68 -4.37 -1.24
CA PHE A 106 -6.55 -4.41 -0.07
C PHE A 106 -7.37 -3.12 0.05
N LEU A 107 -6.73 -1.96 -0.10
CA LEU A 107 -7.43 -0.68 -0.04
C LEU A 107 -8.45 -0.58 -1.18
N HIS A 108 -8.05 -0.78 -2.44
CA HIS A 108 -8.95 -0.72 -3.59
C HIS A 108 -10.17 -1.64 -3.47
N ASN A 109 -10.01 -2.83 -2.88
CA ASN A 109 -11.09 -3.82 -2.78
C ASN A 109 -12.00 -3.63 -1.55
N ASN A 110 -11.52 -3.01 -0.48
CA ASN A 110 -12.23 -2.95 0.80
C ASN A 110 -12.62 -1.53 1.23
N THR A 111 -12.16 -0.52 0.51
CA THR A 111 -12.57 0.85 0.78
C THR A 111 -13.79 1.21 -0.05
N PRO A 112 -14.72 2.03 0.46
CA PRO A 112 -15.88 2.53 -0.28
C PRO A 112 -15.45 3.63 -1.26
N PHE A 113 -14.28 3.47 -1.87
CA PHE A 113 -13.68 4.46 -2.74
C PHE A 113 -14.03 4.09 -4.18
N ASN A 114 -14.91 4.91 -4.75
CA ASN A 114 -15.25 4.96 -6.16
C ASN A 114 -13.95 4.97 -6.98
N SER A 115 -13.98 4.55 -8.25
CA SER A 115 -12.80 4.47 -9.15
C SER A 115 -12.02 5.79 -9.36
N GLU A 116 -12.40 6.89 -8.70
CA GLU A 116 -11.77 8.21 -8.68
C GLU A 116 -10.82 8.44 -7.48
N PHE A 117 -10.58 7.45 -6.63
CA PHE A 117 -9.69 7.65 -5.48
C PHE A 117 -8.21 7.66 -5.86
N GLY A 118 -7.52 8.71 -5.44
CA GLY A 118 -6.08 8.91 -5.67
C GLY A 118 -5.40 9.51 -4.46
N LEU A 119 -4.11 9.20 -4.29
CA LEU A 119 -3.26 9.92 -3.34
C LEU A 119 -2.72 11.16 -4.05
N LYS A 120 -3.10 12.34 -3.58
CA LYS A 120 -2.56 13.60 -4.09
C LYS A 120 -1.59 14.21 -3.10
N LYS A 121 -0.42 14.58 -3.61
CA LYS A 121 0.56 15.33 -2.85
C LYS A 121 0.29 16.82 -3.06
N LEU A 122 0.08 17.55 -1.96
CA LEU A 122 -0.03 19.00 -1.96
C LEU A 122 1.36 19.64 -2.07
N ASP A 123 1.39 20.92 -2.43
CA ASP A 123 2.63 21.68 -2.63
C ASP A 123 3.48 21.79 -1.36
N ASP A 124 2.86 21.66 -0.18
CA ASP A 124 3.53 21.63 1.14
C ASP A 124 4.05 20.23 1.52
N GLY A 125 3.89 19.25 0.65
CA GLY A 125 4.33 17.87 0.85
C GLY A 125 3.32 16.98 1.58
N THR A 126 2.19 17.53 2.04
CA THR A 126 1.11 16.76 2.67
C THR A 126 0.48 15.82 1.65
N ILE A 127 0.28 14.56 2.04
CA ILE A 127 -0.41 13.56 1.21
C ILE A 127 -1.86 13.48 1.67
N ILE A 128 -2.79 13.79 0.76
CA ILE A 128 -4.23 13.72 1.01
C ILE A 128 -4.90 12.62 0.20
N LEU A 129 -6.01 12.12 0.73
CA LEU A 129 -6.87 11.11 0.12
C LEU A 129 -7.90 11.80 -0.78
N GLU A 130 -7.60 11.93 -2.07
CA GLU A 130 -8.50 12.51 -3.07
C GLU A 130 -9.60 11.50 -3.41
N GLY A 131 -10.87 11.94 -3.50
CA GLY A 131 -12.01 11.06 -3.82
C GLY A 131 -12.60 10.25 -2.66
N SER A 132 -12.13 10.46 -1.43
CA SER A 132 -12.80 9.95 -0.21
C SER A 132 -13.91 10.91 0.25
N VAL A 133 -14.81 10.48 1.16
CA VAL A 133 -15.82 11.35 1.81
C VAL A 133 -15.18 12.58 2.47
N LEU A 134 -13.92 12.49 2.90
CA LEU A 134 -13.11 13.63 3.40
C LEU A 134 -12.70 14.64 2.29
N GLY A 135 -12.80 14.26 1.02
CA GLY A 135 -12.54 15.10 -0.14
C GLY A 135 -13.72 16.01 -0.52
N GLU A 136 -14.96 15.66 -0.14
CA GLU A 136 -16.13 16.51 -0.34
C GLU A 136 -16.01 17.81 0.48
N GLU A 137 -15.51 17.72 1.71
CA GLU A 137 -15.18 18.89 2.52
C GLU A 137 -14.21 19.83 1.80
N THR A 138 -13.27 19.28 1.01
CA THR A 138 -12.30 20.09 0.26
C THR A 138 -12.96 20.82 -0.92
N LYS A 139 -13.94 20.19 -1.59
CA LYS A 139 -14.75 20.84 -2.64
C LYS A 139 -15.61 21.95 -2.04
N GLU A 140 -16.27 21.69 -0.91
CA GLU A 140 -17.07 22.70 -0.21
C GLU A 140 -16.20 23.86 0.30
N ILE A 141 -15.03 23.59 0.87
CA ILE A 141 -14.07 24.62 1.32
C ILE A 141 -13.63 25.49 0.13
N ASN A 142 -13.35 24.89 -1.03
CA ASN A 142 -12.95 25.65 -2.22
C ASN A 142 -14.10 26.49 -2.77
N GLN A 143 -15.33 25.97 -2.81
CA GLN A 143 -16.51 26.75 -3.17
C GLN A 143 -16.75 27.91 -2.19
N LEU A 144 -16.59 27.68 -0.89
CA LEU A 144 -16.71 28.73 0.14
C LEU A 144 -15.63 29.80 -0.01
N LYS A 145 -14.39 29.43 -0.34
CA LYS A 145 -13.30 30.38 -0.63
C LYS A 145 -13.62 31.26 -1.85
N ASP A 146 -14.13 30.67 -2.92
CA ASP A 146 -14.53 31.40 -4.12
C ASP A 146 -15.71 32.35 -3.86
N CYS A 147 -16.71 31.89 -3.11
CA CYS A 147 -17.84 32.73 -2.67
C CYS A 147 -17.36 33.91 -1.82
N ARG A 148 -16.46 33.68 -0.86
CA ARG A 148 -15.86 34.74 -0.03
C ARG A 148 -15.10 35.76 -0.87
N GLY A 149 -14.33 35.32 -1.87
CA GLY A 149 -13.61 36.21 -2.78
C GLY A 149 -14.53 37.13 -3.58
N LYS A 150 -15.70 36.62 -4.03
CA LYS A 150 -16.72 37.43 -4.71
C LYS A 150 -17.33 38.48 -3.79
N VAL A 151 -17.71 38.08 -2.58
CA VAL A 151 -18.29 38.99 -1.57
C VAL A 151 -17.32 40.12 -1.19
N GLU A 152 -16.02 39.83 -1.03
CA GLU A 152 -15.02 40.85 -0.73
C GLU A 152 -14.84 41.86 -1.88
N LYS A 153 -14.85 41.40 -3.14
CA LYS A 153 -14.80 42.29 -4.31
C LYS A 153 -16.02 43.22 -4.36
N ASP A 154 -17.21 42.72 -4.10
CA ASP A 154 -18.43 43.52 -4.12
C ASP A 154 -18.48 44.53 -2.97
N LYS A 155 -18.01 44.14 -1.78
CA LYS A 155 -17.87 45.05 -0.62
C LYS A 155 -16.89 46.19 -0.91
N ARG A 156 -15.79 45.94 -1.63
CA ARG A 156 -14.84 46.99 -2.06
C ARG A 156 -15.47 47.93 -3.09
N LYS A 157 -16.20 47.41 -4.07
CA LYS A 157 -16.93 48.23 -5.07
C LYS A 157 -17.99 49.12 -4.42
N LEU A 158 -18.72 48.60 -3.45
CA LEU A 158 -19.73 49.36 -2.71
C LEU A 158 -19.10 50.51 -1.91
N LYS A 159 -18.01 50.23 -1.18
CA LYS A 159 -17.24 51.26 -0.46
C LYS A 159 -16.72 52.37 -1.40
N MET A 160 -16.15 52.00 -2.55
CA MET A 160 -15.70 52.97 -3.56
C MET A 160 -16.86 53.85 -4.07
N ARG A 161 -18.03 53.26 -4.36
CA ARG A 161 -19.22 54.01 -4.82
C ARG A 161 -19.77 54.97 -3.77
N THR A 162 -19.69 54.63 -2.49
CA THR A 162 -20.12 55.54 -1.39
C THR A 162 -19.16 56.71 -1.23
N VAL A 163 -17.86 56.50 -1.40
CA VAL A 163 -16.84 57.57 -1.32
C VAL A 163 -16.93 58.54 -2.49
N LEU A 164 -17.31 58.08 -3.69
CA LEU A 164 -17.50 58.93 -4.88
C LEU A 164 -18.83 59.73 -4.89
N LYS A 165 -19.69 59.57 -3.87
CA LYS A 165 -20.99 60.27 -3.74
C LYS A 165 -21.00 61.33 -2.64
N LEU A 166 -19.88 61.54 -1.95
CA LEU A 166 -19.66 62.62 -0.97
C LEU A 166 -18.75 63.69 -1.61
#